data_AF-D5AEH0-F1
#
_entry.id   AF-D5AEH0-F1
#
_cell.length_a   1.000
_cell.length_b   1.000
_cell.length_c   1.000
_cell.angle_alpha   90.00
_cell.angle_beta   90.00
_cell.angle_gamma   90.00
#
_symmetry.space_group_name_H-M   'P 1'
#
loop_
_entity.id
_entity.type
_entity.pdbx_description
1 polymer ?
#
loop_
_entity_poly.entity_id
_entity_poly.type
_entity_poly.pdbx_seq_one_letter_code
_entity_poly.pdbx_strand_id
1 'polypeptide(L)'
;MALIWSKMSTGLPIDIYSGMKGQNYLSFCRLDIDIHKNIPHVHVHEKRDNNDKWNGAEIQVTIEGNWTTYRSKIIQYMRQMAVITPYAQFLFRYVSATVDKNVTIRFARRTDVMPPVPIETNYHPSAVDLLLIKRLIAETSKQNLIQFLQHEFVNISKSHADRLIGEMGPDFTPKMAVKSLSSQQIVRIHQLFRQAKFDDPSGDCLSPAGEYNLRLGIIKELHPDMVATYEGSPHVFEGHPFIVEAGISLGGKDVKQGINVFRFANRIPLLFEQGADVITRTAMKRINWNSYKINQTQDKIGVFVSIVSTKIPFKGTGKEYIGDDITEIATSVKAAIQQCCVQLKSKIVRKQQARERQERKRNLTKYIPDASRAIYEVLKDIVQLRSPKKPRYGDVYEEILDRVSSREITETTLREKLAQHVEQVDIEMALEYATQSGITQEARETTYIRALEGVQNFYDFHSPVCVIRLFQ
;
A
#
# COMPACT_ATOMS: atom_id res chain seq x y z
N MET A 1 25.94 -14.43 7.23
CA MET A 1 25.39 -15.76 6.90
C MET A 1 25.74 -16.21 5.48
N ALA A 2 25.38 -15.49 4.42
CA ALA A 2 25.70 -15.92 3.04
C ALA A 2 27.20 -16.22 2.81
N LEU A 3 28.09 -15.38 3.35
CA LEU A 3 29.55 -15.57 3.28
C LEU A 3 30.00 -16.85 4.02
N ILE A 4 29.45 -17.10 5.21
CA ILE A 4 29.75 -18.32 5.99
C ILE A 4 29.28 -19.55 5.22
N TRP A 5 28.07 -19.52 4.64
CA TRP A 5 27.54 -20.63 3.84
C TRP A 5 28.38 -20.88 2.58
N SER A 6 28.78 -19.83 1.87
CA SER A 6 29.67 -19.93 0.71
C SER A 6 31.00 -20.59 1.05
N LYS A 7 31.64 -20.17 2.16
CA LYS A 7 32.89 -20.78 2.63
C LYS A 7 32.71 -22.23 3.08
N MET A 8 31.61 -22.57 3.75
CA MET A 8 31.33 -23.94 4.19
C MET A 8 31.01 -24.88 3.03
N SER A 9 30.27 -24.41 2.03
CA SER A 9 29.82 -25.24 0.90
C SER A 9 30.86 -25.36 -0.20
N THR A 10 31.46 -24.24 -0.62
CA THR A 10 32.36 -24.20 -1.79
C THR A 10 33.81 -23.92 -1.42
N GLY A 11 34.07 -23.33 -0.26
CA GLY A 11 35.42 -22.89 0.16
C GLY A 11 35.98 -21.71 -0.64
N LEU A 12 35.24 -21.18 -1.63
CA LEU A 12 35.71 -20.11 -2.49
C LEU A 12 35.55 -18.73 -1.82
N PRO A 13 36.47 -17.78 -2.07
CA PRO A 13 36.33 -16.41 -1.59
C PRO A 13 35.23 -15.66 -2.34
N ILE A 14 34.75 -14.56 -1.75
CA ILE A 14 33.78 -13.67 -2.40
C ILE A 14 34.50 -12.50 -3.07
N ASP A 15 33.94 -12.05 -4.19
CA ASP A 15 34.45 -10.91 -4.95
C ASP A 15 33.48 -9.73 -4.78
N ILE A 16 34.00 -8.59 -4.32
CA ILE A 16 33.23 -7.36 -4.10
C ILE A 16 33.84 -6.24 -4.94
N TYR A 17 32.99 -5.57 -5.71
CA TYR A 17 33.32 -4.35 -6.42
C TYR A 17 32.50 -3.20 -5.84
N SER A 18 33.14 -2.07 -5.53
CA SER A 18 32.43 -0.89 -5.03
C SER A 18 33.00 0.40 -5.64
N GLY A 19 32.11 1.30 -6.07
CA GLY A 19 32.44 2.61 -6.58
C GLY A 19 31.53 3.67 -5.99
N MET A 20 32.12 4.68 -5.32
CA MET A 20 31.34 5.81 -4.80
C MET A 20 31.14 6.88 -5.87
N LYS A 21 30.07 7.67 -5.72
CA LYS A 21 29.78 8.79 -6.63
C LYS A 21 30.96 9.79 -6.61
N GLY A 22 31.52 10.07 -7.79
CA GLY A 22 32.63 11.01 -7.95
C GLY A 22 34.03 10.40 -7.78
N GLN A 23 34.15 9.09 -7.55
CA GLN A 23 35.44 8.41 -7.53
C GLN A 23 35.86 7.93 -8.92
N ASN A 24 37.12 8.15 -9.27
CA ASN A 24 37.73 7.72 -10.53
C ASN A 24 38.29 6.29 -10.48
N TYR A 25 38.11 5.58 -9.37
CA TYR A 25 38.53 4.20 -9.19
C TYR A 25 37.40 3.34 -8.60
N LEU A 26 37.46 2.05 -8.87
CA LEU A 26 36.67 1.00 -8.25
C LEU A 26 37.52 0.30 -7.19
N SER A 27 36.98 0.12 -6.00
CA SER A 27 37.59 -0.75 -4.98
C SER A 27 37.20 -2.18 -5.29
N PHE A 28 38.17 -3.02 -5.64
CA PHE A 28 38.00 -4.47 -5.75
C PHE A 28 38.54 -5.13 -4.48
N CYS A 29 37.72 -5.98 -3.86
CA CYS A 29 38.12 -6.74 -2.68
C CYS A 29 37.72 -8.21 -2.85
N ARG A 30 38.72 -9.10 -2.79
CA ARG A 30 38.51 -10.54 -2.67
C ARG A 30 38.79 -10.94 -1.23
N LEU A 31 37.76 -11.41 -0.55
CA LEU A 31 37.88 -11.76 0.87
C LEU A 31 37.12 -13.04 1.21
N ASP A 32 37.56 -13.71 2.25
CA ASP A 32 36.82 -14.74 2.96
C ASP A 32 36.84 -14.44 4.48
N ILE A 33 36.33 -15.36 5.29
CA ILE A 33 36.26 -15.19 6.75
C ILE A 33 37.05 -16.29 7.47
N ASP A 34 37.87 -15.93 8.45
CA ASP A 34 38.36 -16.90 9.43
C ASP A 34 37.23 -17.14 10.46
N ILE A 35 36.59 -18.31 10.37
CA ILE A 35 35.43 -18.65 11.19
C ILE A 35 35.82 -18.82 12.67
N HIS A 36 37.04 -19.29 12.95
CA HIS A 36 37.49 -19.54 14.32
C HIS A 36 37.80 -18.24 15.05
N LYS A 37 38.45 -17.29 14.37
CA LYS A 37 38.81 -15.99 14.93
C LYS A 37 37.73 -14.92 14.74
N ASN A 38 36.72 -15.19 13.90
CA ASN A 38 35.69 -14.24 13.50
C ASN A 38 36.28 -12.93 12.95
N ILE A 39 37.32 -13.04 12.11
CA ILE A 39 37.97 -11.92 11.44
C ILE A 39 37.92 -12.10 9.92
N PRO A 40 37.79 -11.01 9.14
CA PRO A 40 37.90 -11.10 7.69
C PRO A 40 39.33 -11.48 7.32
N HIS A 41 39.47 -12.35 6.32
CA HIS A 41 40.73 -12.70 5.71
C HIS A 41 40.73 -12.16 4.27
N VAL A 42 41.48 -11.09 4.06
CA VAL A 42 41.51 -10.35 2.80
C VAL A 42 42.63 -10.91 1.93
N HIS A 43 42.27 -11.52 0.80
CA HIS A 43 43.24 -12.06 -0.15
C HIS A 43 43.82 -10.97 -1.03
N VAL A 44 42.94 -10.11 -1.55
CA VAL A 44 43.30 -9.03 -2.46
C VAL A 44 42.42 -7.82 -2.14
N HIS A 45 43.05 -6.65 -2.04
CA HIS A 45 42.36 -5.38 -2.01
C HIS A 45 43.12 -4.38 -2.86
N GLU A 46 42.54 -3.99 -3.99
CA GLU A 46 43.18 -3.10 -4.96
C GLU A 46 42.19 -2.07 -5.51
N LYS A 47 42.75 -0.99 -6.04
CA LYS A 47 42.00 0.03 -6.76
C LYS A 47 42.15 -0.24 -8.26
N ARG A 48 41.04 -0.35 -8.97
CA ARG A 48 40.98 -0.48 -10.43
C ARG A 48 40.46 0.81 -11.04
N ASP A 49 40.82 1.10 -12.29
CA ASP A 49 40.34 2.30 -12.97
C ASP A 49 38.82 2.26 -13.21
N ASN A 50 38.13 3.38 -12.99
CA ASN A 50 36.69 3.53 -13.21
C ASN A 50 36.39 4.39 -14.44
N ASN A 51 36.83 3.93 -15.61
CA ASN A 51 36.67 4.69 -16.86
C ASN A 51 35.19 4.96 -17.20
N ASP A 52 34.30 4.04 -16.84
CA ASP A 52 32.86 4.13 -17.10
C ASP A 52 32.10 5.00 -16.08
N LYS A 53 32.79 5.56 -15.07
CA LYS A 53 32.20 6.32 -13.96
C LYS A 53 31.05 5.57 -13.26
N TRP A 54 31.18 4.25 -13.18
CA TRP A 54 30.19 3.40 -12.54
C TRP A 54 30.12 3.70 -11.04
N ASN A 55 28.90 3.68 -10.50
CA ASN A 55 28.62 3.90 -9.08
C ASN A 55 27.70 2.80 -8.54
N GLY A 56 28.08 2.21 -7.41
CA GLY A 56 27.32 1.12 -6.80
C GLY A 56 28.19 0.11 -6.08
N ALA A 57 27.59 -1.04 -5.81
CA ALA A 57 28.25 -2.20 -5.26
C ALA A 57 27.78 -3.46 -6.00
N GLU A 58 28.72 -4.31 -6.39
CA GLU A 58 28.48 -5.62 -6.95
C GLU A 58 29.13 -6.66 -6.03
N ILE A 59 28.38 -7.72 -5.72
CA ILE A 59 28.85 -8.80 -4.86
C ILE A 59 28.64 -10.10 -5.62
N GLN A 60 29.72 -10.83 -5.83
CA GLN A 60 29.72 -12.16 -6.46
C GLN A 60 30.03 -13.20 -5.40
N VAL A 61 29.15 -14.19 -5.28
CA VAL A 61 29.26 -15.26 -4.29
C VAL A 61 28.95 -16.58 -4.97
N THR A 62 29.83 -17.56 -4.77
CA THR A 62 29.59 -18.94 -5.21
C THR A 62 29.03 -19.74 -4.05
N ILE A 63 27.88 -20.37 -4.25
CA ILE A 63 27.24 -21.21 -3.24
C ILE A 63 26.74 -22.50 -3.88
N GLU A 64 26.71 -23.58 -3.10
CA GLU A 64 25.91 -24.73 -3.46
C GLU A 64 24.43 -24.43 -3.23
N GLY A 65 23.57 -24.83 -4.18
CA GLY A 65 22.13 -24.58 -4.10
C GLY A 65 21.33 -25.41 -5.11
N ASN A 66 20.01 -25.46 -4.90
CA ASN A 66 19.09 -26.21 -5.74
C ASN A 66 18.09 -25.28 -6.45
N TRP A 67 18.36 -24.97 -7.72
CA TRP A 67 17.48 -24.12 -8.54
C TRP A 67 16.13 -24.77 -8.83
N THR A 68 16.10 -26.06 -9.18
CA THR A 68 14.88 -26.76 -9.61
C THR A 68 13.79 -26.70 -8.55
N THR A 69 14.16 -26.89 -7.28
CA THR A 69 13.22 -26.87 -6.15
C THR A 69 12.76 -25.45 -5.80
N TYR A 70 13.68 -24.47 -5.80
CA TYR A 70 13.42 -23.13 -5.26
C TYR A 70 13.15 -22.04 -6.30
N ARG A 71 13.22 -22.36 -7.60
CA ARG A 71 12.94 -21.43 -8.71
C ARG A 71 11.64 -20.65 -8.51
N SER A 72 10.56 -21.35 -8.16
CA SER A 72 9.24 -20.72 -7.98
C SER A 72 9.24 -19.71 -6.82
N LYS A 73 9.92 -20.02 -5.72
CA LYS A 73 10.04 -19.16 -4.54
C LYS A 73 10.89 -17.92 -4.81
N ILE A 74 12.00 -18.07 -5.53
CA ILE A 74 12.86 -16.94 -5.92
C ILE A 74 12.09 -15.97 -6.83
N ILE A 75 11.40 -16.50 -7.86
CA ILE A 75 10.59 -15.67 -8.75
C ILE A 75 9.44 -14.99 -7.99
N GLN A 76 8.80 -15.71 -7.07
CA GLN A 76 7.74 -15.17 -6.21
C GLN A 76 8.28 -14.03 -5.32
N TYR A 77 9.47 -14.19 -4.72
CA TYR A 77 10.12 -13.15 -3.93
C TYR A 77 10.35 -11.88 -4.76
N MET A 78 10.97 -12.03 -5.93
CA MET A 78 11.27 -10.91 -6.83
C MET A 78 10.00 -10.19 -7.30
N ARG A 79 8.93 -10.95 -7.58
CA ARG A 79 7.63 -10.37 -7.94
C ARG A 79 7.01 -9.61 -6.77
N GLN A 80 7.05 -10.14 -5.55
CA GLN A 80 6.55 -9.44 -4.37
C GLN A 80 7.39 -8.20 -4.03
N MET A 81 8.71 -8.25 -4.22
CA MET A 81 9.58 -7.07 -4.15
C MET A 81 9.14 -6.00 -5.15
N ALA A 82 8.85 -6.38 -6.40
CA ALA A 82 8.38 -5.47 -7.43
C ALA A 82 7.01 -4.84 -7.12
N VAL A 83 6.17 -5.49 -6.30
CA VAL A 83 4.92 -4.92 -5.79
C VAL A 83 5.20 -3.83 -4.74
N ILE A 84 6.01 -4.12 -3.72
CA ILE A 84 6.21 -3.16 -2.60
C ILE A 84 7.16 -2.01 -2.98
N THR A 85 7.98 -2.18 -4.03
CA THR A 85 8.93 -1.17 -4.52
C THR A 85 8.70 -0.82 -6.00
N PRO A 86 7.58 -0.14 -6.34
CA PRO A 86 7.28 0.22 -7.74
C PRO A 86 8.28 1.23 -8.33
N TYR A 87 9.07 1.89 -7.48
CA TYR A 87 10.13 2.83 -7.84
C TYR A 87 11.47 2.17 -8.18
N ALA A 88 11.62 0.87 -7.95
CA ALA A 88 12.81 0.12 -8.30
C ALA A 88 12.64 -0.58 -9.67
N GLN A 89 13.77 -0.80 -10.36
CA GLN A 89 13.85 -1.69 -11.50
C GLN A 89 14.69 -2.91 -11.12
N PHE A 90 14.17 -4.10 -11.38
CA PHE A 90 14.90 -5.34 -11.16
C PHE A 90 15.12 -6.06 -12.49
N LEU A 91 16.33 -6.60 -12.67
CA LEU A 91 16.65 -7.55 -13.73
C LEU A 91 17.09 -8.85 -13.08
N PHE A 92 16.26 -9.88 -13.19
CA PHE A 92 16.60 -11.22 -12.74
C PHE A 92 17.01 -12.05 -13.95
N ARG A 93 18.22 -12.63 -13.90
CA ARG A 93 18.74 -13.50 -14.95
C ARG A 93 19.27 -14.79 -14.34
N TYR A 94 18.66 -15.90 -14.73
CA TYR A 94 19.17 -17.24 -14.49
C TYR A 94 19.82 -17.76 -15.76
N VAL A 95 21.10 -18.16 -15.64
CA VAL A 95 21.89 -18.73 -16.72
C VAL A 95 22.18 -20.19 -16.37
N SER A 96 21.68 -21.09 -17.21
CA SER A 96 21.91 -22.53 -17.14
C SER A 96 23.05 -22.92 -18.09
N ALA A 97 23.61 -24.12 -17.91
CA ALA A 97 24.53 -24.71 -18.88
C ALA A 97 23.88 -24.91 -20.27
N THR A 98 22.57 -25.12 -20.31
CA THR A 98 21.77 -25.24 -21.53
C THR A 98 20.97 -23.97 -21.79
N VAL A 99 21.14 -23.35 -22.96
CA VAL A 99 20.56 -22.03 -23.32
C VAL A 99 19.03 -22.01 -23.18
N ASP A 100 18.34 -23.09 -23.53
CA ASP A 100 16.86 -23.17 -23.50
C ASP A 100 16.25 -23.04 -22.09
N LYS A 101 17.06 -23.24 -21.04
CA LYS A 101 16.64 -23.13 -19.64
C LYS A 101 16.93 -21.76 -19.04
N ASN A 102 17.51 -20.84 -19.81
CA ASN A 102 17.79 -19.49 -19.36
C ASN A 102 16.47 -18.75 -19.09
N VAL A 103 16.45 -17.96 -18.01
CA VAL A 103 15.26 -17.19 -17.63
C VAL A 103 15.72 -15.76 -17.41
N THR A 104 15.13 -14.83 -18.15
CA THR A 104 15.34 -13.40 -17.93
C THR A 104 14.00 -12.76 -17.63
N ILE A 105 13.88 -12.12 -16.47
CA ILE A 105 12.68 -11.42 -16.04
C ILE A 105 13.08 -9.99 -15.70
N ARG A 106 12.42 -9.03 -16.35
CA ARG A 106 12.58 -7.60 -16.08
C ARG A 106 11.34 -7.08 -15.38
N PHE A 107 11.51 -6.55 -14.18
CA PHE A 107 10.50 -5.82 -13.45
C PHE A 107 10.76 -4.32 -13.64
N ALA A 108 10.04 -3.69 -14.55
CA ALA A 108 10.26 -2.28 -14.91
C ALA A 108 9.84 -1.32 -13.80
N ARG A 109 10.48 -0.15 -13.67
CA ARG A 109 10.01 0.92 -12.78
C ARG A 109 8.64 1.47 -13.22
N ARG A 110 7.81 1.92 -12.28
CA ARG A 110 6.51 2.59 -12.58
C ARG A 110 6.37 4.01 -12.07
N THR A 111 7.17 4.41 -11.09
CA THR A 111 7.14 5.77 -10.51
C THR A 111 8.54 6.16 -10.08
N ASP A 112 8.87 7.45 -10.13
CA ASP A 112 10.11 7.98 -9.55
C ASP A 112 9.88 8.55 -8.14
N VAL A 113 8.62 8.58 -7.67
CA VAL A 113 8.26 9.05 -6.32
C VAL A 113 8.68 7.99 -5.30
N MET A 114 9.74 8.30 -4.57
CA MET A 114 10.21 7.46 -3.46
C MET A 114 9.50 7.85 -2.15
N PRO A 115 9.23 6.87 -1.27
CA PRO A 115 8.77 7.15 0.09
C PRO A 115 9.84 7.88 0.92
N PRO A 116 9.46 8.57 2.01
CA PRO A 116 10.39 9.31 2.87
C PRO A 116 11.47 8.38 3.44
N VAL A 117 12.70 8.86 3.57
CA VAL A 117 13.81 8.06 4.13
C VAL A 117 13.59 7.89 5.64
N PRO A 118 13.77 6.69 6.21
CA PRO A 118 13.66 6.51 7.65
C PRO A 118 14.73 7.34 8.38
N ILE A 119 14.34 7.93 9.50
CA ILE A 119 15.21 8.79 10.31
C ILE A 119 15.64 8.00 11.55
N GLU A 120 16.92 8.09 11.90
CA GLU A 120 17.42 7.51 13.14
C GLU A 120 16.78 8.22 14.34
N THR A 121 16.27 7.43 15.29
CA THR A 121 15.61 7.94 16.49
C THR A 121 16.18 7.29 17.73
N ASN A 122 16.12 8.00 18.83
CA ASN A 122 16.54 7.49 20.13
C ASN A 122 15.59 6.40 20.63
N TYR A 123 15.99 5.73 21.71
CA TYR A 123 15.20 4.63 22.25
C TYR A 123 14.03 5.14 23.09
N HIS A 124 12.89 4.47 23.01
CA HIS A 124 11.81 4.69 23.95
C HIS A 124 12.11 3.97 25.28
N PRO A 125 11.88 4.58 26.45
CA PRO A 125 12.23 3.98 27.75
C PRO A 125 11.66 2.57 27.97
N SER A 126 10.43 2.31 27.52
CA SER A 126 9.80 0.98 27.65
C SER A 126 10.39 -0.11 26.76
N ALA A 127 11.19 0.26 25.75
CA ALA A 127 11.76 -0.66 24.77
C ALA A 127 13.19 -1.13 25.14
N VAL A 128 13.70 -0.68 26.28
CA VAL A 128 15.15 -0.72 26.58
C VAL A 128 15.47 -1.88 27.52
N ASP A 129 16.45 -2.69 27.12
CA ASP A 129 17.01 -3.77 27.93
C ASP A 129 18.19 -3.31 28.80
N LEU A 130 18.48 -4.03 29.88
CA LEU A 130 19.64 -3.78 30.76
C LEU A 130 20.97 -3.65 30.00
N LEU A 131 21.19 -4.51 29.00
CA LEU A 131 22.41 -4.48 28.17
C LEU A 131 22.47 -3.23 27.30
N LEU A 132 21.32 -2.77 26.82
CA LEU A 132 21.23 -1.54 26.03
C LEU A 132 21.53 -0.31 26.90
N ILE A 133 20.98 -0.24 28.12
CA ILE A 133 21.32 0.85 29.06
C ILE A 133 22.83 0.88 29.33
N LYS A 134 23.45 -0.28 29.60
CA LYS A 134 24.91 -0.37 29.82
C LYS A 134 25.71 0.13 28.61
N ARG A 135 25.29 -0.22 27.40
CA ARG A 135 25.93 0.25 26.16
C ARG A 135 25.78 1.76 26.01
N LEU A 136 24.57 2.30 26.19
CA LEU A 136 24.30 3.73 26.11
C LEU A 136 25.12 4.51 27.15
N ILE A 137 25.27 3.99 28.37
CA ILE A 137 26.13 4.60 29.41
C ILE A 137 27.61 4.63 28.99
N ALA A 138 28.09 3.60 28.28
CA ALA A 138 29.47 3.54 27.82
C ALA A 138 29.73 4.51 26.65
N GLU A 139 28.78 4.62 25.73
CA GLU A 139 28.89 5.39 24.49
C GLU A 139 28.49 6.87 24.65
N THR A 140 27.65 7.21 25.64
CA THR A 140 27.12 8.57 25.79
C THR A 140 28.21 9.61 26.03
N SER A 141 28.00 10.78 25.43
CA SER A 141 28.78 11.98 25.67
C SER A 141 28.32 12.76 26.91
N LYS A 142 27.15 12.43 27.47
CA LYS A 142 26.54 13.17 28.58
C LYS A 142 27.17 12.78 29.92
N GLN A 143 27.52 13.78 30.71
CA GLN A 143 28.20 13.58 32.00
C GLN A 143 27.21 13.26 33.12
N ASN A 144 26.03 13.91 33.11
CA ASN A 144 25.07 13.87 34.23
C ASN A 144 23.87 12.96 33.94
N LEU A 145 23.37 12.29 34.98
CA LEU A 145 22.22 11.38 34.88
C LEU A 145 20.97 12.04 34.29
N ILE A 146 20.66 13.27 34.70
CA ILE A 146 19.51 14.01 34.15
C ILE A 146 19.65 14.25 32.64
N GLN A 147 20.84 14.58 32.17
CA GLN A 147 21.12 14.84 30.75
C GLN A 147 21.08 13.55 29.95
N PHE A 148 21.56 12.44 30.52
CA PHE A 148 21.47 11.12 29.93
C PHE A 148 20.00 10.73 29.70
N LEU A 149 19.16 10.81 30.74
CA LEU A 149 17.74 10.47 30.62
C LEU A 149 17.01 11.35 29.60
N GLN A 150 17.35 12.64 29.52
CA GLN A 150 16.72 13.58 28.60
C GLN A 150 17.14 13.39 27.13
N HIS A 151 18.39 13.02 26.87
CA HIS A 151 18.95 13.05 25.51
C HIS A 151 19.12 11.67 24.86
N GLU A 152 19.25 10.60 25.65
CA GLU A 152 19.42 9.24 25.10
C GLU A 152 18.08 8.53 24.87
N PHE A 153 16.98 9.06 25.45
CA PHE A 153 15.65 8.49 25.33
C PHE A 153 14.64 9.49 24.75
N VAL A 154 13.64 8.96 24.04
CA VAL A 154 12.52 9.72 23.48
C VAL A 154 11.48 9.99 24.57
N ASN A 155 10.74 11.10 24.45
CA ASN A 155 9.63 11.47 25.34
C ASN A 155 9.99 11.64 26.83
N ILE A 156 11.25 11.92 27.15
CA ILE A 156 11.67 12.32 28.50
C ILE A 156 12.01 13.81 28.50
N SER A 157 11.11 14.61 29.07
CA SER A 157 11.38 16.03 29.36
C SER A 157 12.27 16.16 30.60
N LYS A 158 12.90 17.32 30.78
CA LYS A 158 13.74 17.60 31.97
C LYS A 158 12.98 17.42 33.29
N SER A 159 11.74 17.90 33.36
CA SER A 159 10.89 17.76 34.55
C SER A 159 10.50 16.31 34.80
N HIS A 160 10.30 15.52 33.74
CA HIS A 160 10.04 14.08 33.87
C HIS A 160 11.30 13.34 34.33
N ALA A 161 12.47 13.67 33.80
CA ALA A 161 13.75 13.11 34.24
C ALA A 161 14.00 13.36 35.74
N ASP A 162 13.77 14.59 36.23
CA ASP A 162 13.92 14.91 37.65
C ASP A 162 12.99 14.08 38.53
N ARG A 163 11.72 13.89 38.11
CA ARG A 163 10.77 13.02 38.82
C ARG A 163 11.20 11.56 38.82
N LEU A 164 11.64 11.04 37.67
CA LEU A 164 12.12 9.66 37.55
C LEU A 164 13.31 9.41 38.48
N ILE A 165 14.26 10.34 38.54
CA ILE A 165 15.42 10.24 39.44
C ILE A 165 14.96 10.21 40.91
N GLY A 166 13.97 11.03 41.27
CA GLY A 166 13.36 10.98 42.61
C GLY A 166 12.75 9.63 42.97
N GLU A 167 12.03 8.99 42.03
CA GLU A 167 11.41 7.68 42.21
C GLU A 167 12.42 6.51 42.23
N MET A 168 13.61 6.70 41.65
CA MET A 168 14.67 5.68 41.68
C MET A 168 15.20 5.46 43.10
N GLY A 169 15.17 6.48 43.95
CA GLY A 169 15.54 6.42 45.37
C GLY A 169 16.65 7.40 45.78
N PRO A 170 17.02 7.44 47.07
CA PRO A 170 18.02 8.38 47.60
C PRO A 170 19.43 8.17 47.04
N ASP A 171 19.70 6.98 46.50
CA ASP A 171 20.99 6.63 45.88
C ASP A 171 21.18 7.29 44.49
N PHE A 172 20.20 8.03 43.99
CA PHE A 172 20.24 8.71 42.71
C PHE A 172 20.20 10.22 42.88
N THR A 173 21.12 10.92 42.22
CA THR A 173 21.12 12.39 42.18
C THR A 173 21.17 12.89 40.75
N PRO A 174 20.50 14.02 40.41
CA PRO A 174 20.47 14.54 39.03
C PRO A 174 21.85 14.83 38.43
N LYS A 175 22.81 15.23 39.28
CA LYS A 175 24.19 15.55 38.92
C LYS A 175 25.15 14.36 39.03
N MET A 176 24.65 13.16 39.32
CA MET A 176 25.47 11.96 39.37
C MET A 176 26.12 11.70 38.02
N ALA A 177 27.39 11.30 38.04
CA ALA A 177 28.11 10.93 36.83
C ALA A 177 27.53 9.64 36.23
N VAL A 178 27.17 9.66 34.95
CA VAL A 178 26.51 8.52 34.27
C VAL A 178 27.43 7.30 34.22
N LYS A 179 28.73 7.52 34.03
CA LYS A 179 29.74 6.46 33.92
C LYS A 179 30.10 5.82 35.26
N SER A 180 29.70 6.39 36.39
CA SER A 180 29.93 5.82 37.73
C SER A 180 28.76 4.98 38.24
N LEU A 181 27.70 4.78 37.45
CA LEU A 181 26.53 4.01 37.85
C LEU A 181 26.89 2.54 38.13
N SER A 182 26.46 2.03 39.28
CA SER A 182 26.65 0.63 39.66
C SER A 182 25.70 -0.29 38.89
N SER A 183 26.03 -1.59 38.81
CA SER A 183 25.13 -2.56 38.17
C SER A 183 23.76 -2.65 38.87
N GLN A 184 23.71 -2.45 40.19
CA GLN A 184 22.46 -2.44 40.95
C GLN A 184 21.60 -1.22 40.60
N GLN A 185 22.23 -0.05 40.45
CA GLN A 185 21.55 1.18 40.03
C GLN A 185 20.98 1.04 38.61
N ILE A 186 21.71 0.42 37.68
CA ILE A 186 21.22 0.16 36.32
C ILE A 186 20.00 -0.77 36.32
N VAL A 187 20.00 -1.80 37.19
CA VAL A 187 18.84 -2.68 37.37
C VAL A 187 17.64 -1.91 37.90
N ARG A 188 17.85 -0.99 38.84
CA ARG A 188 16.79 -0.12 39.37
C ARG A 188 16.20 0.79 38.30
N ILE A 189 17.03 1.42 37.47
CA ILE A 189 16.57 2.25 36.33
C ILE A 189 15.67 1.44 35.41
N HIS A 190 16.11 0.23 35.01
CA HIS A 190 15.34 -0.64 34.14
C HIS A 190 14.01 -1.10 34.77
N GLN A 191 14.01 -1.45 36.07
CA GLN A 191 12.77 -1.78 36.77
C GLN A 191 11.77 -0.63 36.74
N LEU A 192 12.25 0.60 36.97
CA LEU A 192 11.40 1.79 36.92
C LEU A 192 10.85 2.02 35.50
N PHE A 193 11.67 1.86 34.46
CA PHE A 193 11.21 2.01 33.07
C PHE A 193 10.11 1.02 32.67
N ARG A 194 10.08 -0.18 33.28
CA ARG A 194 8.99 -1.14 33.04
C ARG A 194 7.71 -0.84 33.84
N GLN A 195 7.84 -0.14 34.96
CA GLN A 195 6.72 0.21 35.84
C GLN A 195 6.08 1.55 35.44
N ALA A 196 6.89 2.50 34.98
CA ALA A 196 6.44 3.81 34.58
C ALA A 196 5.74 3.76 33.21
N LYS A 197 4.69 4.57 33.08
CA LYS A 197 4.00 4.79 31.81
C LYS A 197 4.59 6.03 31.13
N PHE A 198 5.03 5.86 29.90
CA PHE A 198 5.56 6.93 29.05
C PHE A 198 4.58 7.24 27.92
N ASP A 199 4.72 8.43 27.34
CA ASP A 199 3.96 8.82 26.16
C ASP A 199 4.43 8.04 24.94
N ASP A 200 3.50 7.72 24.04
CA ASP A 200 3.77 6.95 22.83
C ASP A 200 4.80 7.64 21.91
N PRO A 201 5.82 6.91 21.40
CA PRO A 201 6.77 7.47 20.45
C PRO A 201 6.11 7.85 19.11
N SER A 202 6.66 8.87 18.44
CA SER A 202 6.20 9.26 17.11
C SER A 202 6.51 8.18 16.05
N GLY A 203 5.63 8.08 15.06
CA GLY A 203 5.82 7.24 13.86
C GLY A 203 6.69 7.87 12.77
N ASP A 204 7.15 9.12 12.93
CA ASP A 204 7.88 9.86 11.88
C ASP A 204 9.23 9.26 11.50
N CYS A 205 9.81 8.44 12.39
CA CYS A 205 11.05 7.71 12.11
C CYS A 205 10.85 6.57 11.10
N LEU A 206 9.60 6.17 10.85
CA LEU A 206 9.25 5.07 9.98
C LEU A 206 9.17 5.49 8.51
N SER A 207 9.28 4.51 7.64
CA SER A 207 9.30 4.69 6.20
C SER A 207 8.31 3.70 5.56
N PRO A 208 7.00 3.96 5.64
CA PRO A 208 5.98 3.17 4.95
C PRO A 208 6.17 3.22 3.43
N ALA A 209 5.62 2.25 2.69
CA ALA A 209 5.65 2.32 1.23
C ALA A 209 4.78 3.49 0.70
N GLY A 210 3.70 3.79 1.39
CA GLY A 210 2.65 4.74 1.07
C GLY A 210 1.51 4.10 0.30
N GLU A 211 0.29 4.60 0.52
CA GLU A 211 -0.92 4.14 -0.18
C GLU A 211 -0.75 4.16 -1.71
N TYR A 212 -0.19 5.24 -2.24
CA TYR A 212 0.04 5.44 -3.68
C TYR A 212 0.97 4.39 -4.28
N ASN A 213 2.12 4.15 -3.66
CA ASN A 213 3.13 3.20 -4.17
C ASN A 213 2.62 1.76 -4.08
N LEU A 214 2.01 1.39 -2.95
CA LEU A 214 1.43 0.05 -2.78
C LEU A 214 0.36 -0.21 -3.85
N ARG A 215 -0.51 0.76 -4.11
CA ARG A 215 -1.55 0.67 -5.15
C ARG A 215 -0.95 0.47 -6.54
N LEU A 216 0.05 1.28 -6.90
CA LEU A 216 0.72 1.17 -8.20
C LEU A 216 1.41 -0.17 -8.39
N GLY A 217 2.10 -0.67 -7.36
CA GLY A 217 2.78 -1.95 -7.41
C GLY A 217 1.83 -3.13 -7.60
N ILE A 218 0.69 -3.13 -6.91
CA ILE A 218 -0.36 -4.15 -7.07
C ILE A 218 -0.92 -4.11 -8.50
N ILE A 219 -1.28 -2.92 -9.01
CA ILE A 219 -1.81 -2.77 -10.38
C ILE A 219 -0.81 -3.25 -11.43
N LYS A 220 0.46 -2.88 -11.24
CA LYS A 220 1.56 -3.21 -12.15
C LYS A 220 1.78 -4.70 -12.27
N GLU A 221 1.91 -5.42 -11.15
CA GLU A 221 2.36 -6.80 -11.17
C GLU A 221 1.22 -7.81 -11.30
N LEU A 222 0.01 -7.48 -10.85
CA LEU A 222 -1.10 -8.46 -10.76
C LEU A 222 -2.24 -8.18 -11.73
N HIS A 223 -2.32 -6.96 -12.27
CA HIS A 223 -3.40 -6.51 -13.17
C HIS A 223 -4.81 -6.87 -12.65
N PRO A 224 -5.17 -6.49 -11.42
CA PRO A 224 -6.50 -6.76 -10.88
C PRO A 224 -7.56 -5.85 -11.52
N ASP A 225 -8.82 -6.27 -11.43
CA ASP A 225 -9.96 -5.47 -11.91
C ASP A 225 -10.19 -4.26 -11.01
N MET A 226 -10.00 -4.45 -9.71
CA MET A 226 -10.27 -3.45 -8.68
C MET A 226 -9.21 -3.54 -7.58
N VAL A 227 -8.80 -2.38 -7.06
CA VAL A 227 -7.85 -2.28 -5.95
C VAL A 227 -8.31 -1.19 -4.98
N ALA A 228 -8.12 -1.45 -3.69
CA ALA A 228 -8.15 -0.45 -2.64
C ALA A 228 -6.91 -0.61 -1.77
N THR A 229 -6.46 0.49 -1.21
CA THR A 229 -5.25 0.58 -0.39
C THR A 229 -5.54 1.51 0.77
N TYR A 230 -4.84 1.32 1.87
CA TYR A 230 -5.00 2.11 3.08
C TYR A 230 -3.70 2.10 3.87
N GLU A 231 -3.33 3.26 4.39
CA GLU A 231 -2.24 3.45 5.33
C GLU A 231 -2.82 3.82 6.69
N GLY A 232 -2.51 3.02 7.71
CA GLY A 232 -2.99 3.24 9.07
C GLY A 232 -2.22 4.33 9.82
N SER A 233 -2.81 4.84 10.89
CA SER A 233 -2.10 5.67 11.86
C SER A 233 -1.00 4.88 12.58
N PRO A 234 0.07 5.56 13.06
CA PRO A 234 1.09 4.90 13.87
C PRO A 234 0.50 4.42 15.19
N HIS A 235 0.85 3.20 15.56
CA HIS A 235 0.57 2.56 16.84
C HIS A 235 1.87 2.11 17.48
N VAL A 236 1.83 1.69 18.74
CA VAL A 236 3.04 1.35 19.52
C VAL A 236 2.91 -0.06 20.07
N PHE A 237 4.03 -0.79 20.01
CA PHE A 237 4.19 -2.10 20.62
C PHE A 237 5.53 -2.14 21.36
N GLU A 238 5.52 -2.43 22.66
CA GLU A 238 6.73 -2.49 23.51
C GLU A 238 7.65 -1.25 23.36
N GLY A 239 7.07 -0.05 23.19
CA GLY A 239 7.84 1.19 22.97
C GLY A 239 8.43 1.35 21.57
N HIS A 240 8.08 0.47 20.62
CA HIS A 240 8.42 0.62 19.21
C HIS A 240 7.21 1.11 18.42
N PRO A 241 7.31 2.24 17.69
CA PRO A 241 6.25 2.66 16.80
C PRO A 241 6.16 1.68 15.62
N PHE A 242 4.95 1.45 15.14
CA PHE A 242 4.68 0.68 13.94
C PHE A 242 3.50 1.25 13.15
N ILE A 243 3.56 1.10 11.84
CA ILE A 243 2.50 1.47 10.90
C ILE A 243 2.10 0.21 10.13
N VAL A 244 0.80 0.05 9.89
CA VAL A 244 0.27 -1.03 9.06
C VAL A 244 -0.34 -0.44 7.79
N GLU A 245 0.15 -0.93 6.66
CA GLU A 245 -0.39 -0.61 5.34
C GLU A 245 -1.09 -1.84 4.80
N ALA A 246 -2.27 -1.67 4.22
CA ALA A 246 -3.03 -2.74 3.62
C ALA A 246 -3.42 -2.40 2.18
N GLY A 247 -3.55 -3.43 1.36
CA GLY A 247 -4.08 -3.38 0.01
C GLY A 247 -4.94 -4.61 -0.24
N ILE A 248 -6.09 -4.42 -0.89
CA ILE A 248 -6.93 -5.52 -1.32
C ILE A 248 -7.19 -5.37 -2.81
N SER A 249 -6.98 -6.45 -3.54
CA SER A 249 -7.24 -6.54 -4.97
C SER A 249 -8.28 -7.62 -5.26
N LEU A 250 -9.17 -7.35 -6.22
CA LEU A 250 -10.11 -8.32 -6.75
C LEU A 250 -9.78 -8.59 -8.22
N GLY A 251 -9.76 -9.87 -8.60
CA GLY A 251 -9.36 -10.32 -9.93
C GLY A 251 -7.86 -10.49 -10.06
N GLY A 252 -7.37 -10.42 -11.30
CA GLY A 252 -5.96 -10.60 -11.62
C GLY A 252 -5.68 -11.90 -12.37
N LYS A 253 -4.74 -11.82 -13.31
CA LYS A 253 -4.41 -12.94 -14.22
C LYS A 253 -3.76 -14.10 -13.45
N ASP A 254 -2.85 -13.79 -12.54
CA ASP A 254 -2.01 -14.77 -11.85
C ASP A 254 -2.43 -15.02 -10.39
N VAL A 255 -3.59 -14.52 -9.99
CA VAL A 255 -4.18 -14.74 -8.66
C VAL A 255 -5.10 -15.97 -8.73
N LYS A 256 -4.91 -16.91 -7.81
CA LYS A 256 -5.78 -18.10 -7.70
C LYS A 256 -7.13 -17.72 -7.10
N GLN A 257 -8.18 -18.50 -7.38
CA GLN A 257 -9.46 -18.34 -6.69
C GLN A 257 -9.28 -18.52 -5.18
N GLY A 258 -9.97 -17.70 -4.40
CA GLY A 258 -9.84 -17.60 -2.96
C GLY A 258 -8.89 -16.51 -2.49
N ILE A 259 -8.55 -16.57 -1.21
CA ILE A 259 -7.74 -15.56 -0.52
C ILE A 259 -6.24 -15.88 -0.68
N ASN A 260 -5.53 -15.00 -1.37
CA ASN A 260 -4.09 -15.06 -1.55
C ASN A 260 -3.45 -13.95 -0.71
N VAL A 261 -2.65 -14.33 0.28
CA VAL A 261 -2.07 -13.38 1.24
C VAL A 261 -0.62 -13.07 0.88
N PHE A 262 -0.31 -11.79 0.75
CA PHE A 262 1.00 -11.23 0.48
C PHE A 262 1.42 -10.41 1.69
N ARG A 263 2.47 -10.85 2.37
CA ARG A 263 2.91 -10.31 3.65
C ARG A 263 4.23 -9.60 3.48
N PHE A 264 4.35 -8.42 4.08
CA PHE A 264 5.58 -7.66 4.08
C PHE A 264 5.90 -7.18 5.50
N ALA A 265 7.18 -7.17 5.83
CA ALA A 265 7.70 -6.55 7.05
C ALA A 265 8.88 -5.65 6.67
N ASN A 266 8.82 -4.36 7.01
CA ASN A 266 9.83 -3.37 6.62
C ASN A 266 10.19 -3.44 5.12
N ARG A 267 9.18 -3.54 4.25
CA ARG A 267 9.29 -3.71 2.78
C ARG A 267 9.94 -5.02 2.31
N ILE A 268 10.12 -5.99 3.19
CA ILE A 268 10.65 -7.32 2.86
C ILE A 268 9.47 -8.30 2.74
N PRO A 269 9.31 -8.99 1.59
CA PRO A 269 8.30 -10.02 1.42
C PRO A 269 8.57 -11.24 2.29
N LEU A 270 7.53 -11.76 2.95
CA LEU A 270 7.59 -12.94 3.80
C LEU A 270 6.93 -14.13 3.10
N LEU A 271 7.73 -15.11 2.67
CA LEU A 271 7.26 -16.20 1.82
C LEU A 271 6.88 -17.46 2.57
N PHE A 272 7.62 -17.81 3.62
CA PHE A 272 7.46 -19.08 4.33
C PHE A 272 6.56 -18.96 5.55
N GLU A 273 6.14 -20.11 6.10
CA GLU A 273 5.41 -20.21 7.38
C GLU A 273 4.10 -19.38 7.47
N GLN A 274 3.42 -19.21 6.34
CA GLN A 274 2.22 -18.35 6.24
C GLN A 274 1.09 -18.72 7.22
N GLY A 275 0.94 -19.98 7.61
CA GLY A 275 -0.18 -20.44 8.44
C GLY A 275 -0.16 -19.95 9.89
N ALA A 276 1.02 -19.61 10.42
CA ALA A 276 1.18 -19.10 11.77
C ALA A 276 1.14 -17.56 11.84
N ASP A 277 1.19 -16.89 10.69
CA ASP A 277 1.30 -15.44 10.60
C ASP A 277 0.01 -14.70 10.97
N VAL A 278 0.15 -13.60 11.71
CA VAL A 278 -0.93 -12.72 12.15
C VAL A 278 -1.76 -12.18 10.97
N ILE A 279 -1.13 -11.85 9.85
CA ILE A 279 -1.80 -11.31 8.66
C ILE A 279 -2.68 -12.39 8.05
N THR A 280 -2.12 -13.58 7.81
CA THR A 280 -2.85 -14.71 7.22
C THR A 280 -4.01 -15.12 8.11
N ARG A 281 -3.78 -15.25 9.43
CA ARG A 281 -4.82 -15.61 10.39
C ARG A 281 -5.93 -14.57 10.45
N THR A 282 -5.58 -13.30 10.41
CA THR A 282 -6.56 -12.20 10.41
C THR A 282 -7.40 -12.22 9.13
N ALA A 283 -6.77 -12.31 7.95
CA ALA A 283 -7.47 -12.35 6.67
C ALA A 283 -8.40 -13.56 6.54
N MET A 284 -8.01 -14.72 7.06
CA MET A 284 -8.77 -15.96 6.94
C MET A 284 -9.86 -16.12 8.01
N LYS A 285 -9.61 -15.70 9.26
CA LYS A 285 -10.51 -16.00 10.40
C LYS A 285 -11.25 -14.79 10.98
N ARG A 286 -10.73 -13.57 10.86
CA ARG A 286 -11.25 -12.39 11.57
C ARG A 286 -12.04 -11.42 10.68
N ILE A 287 -12.00 -11.61 9.36
CA ILE A 287 -12.68 -10.74 8.38
C ILE A 287 -13.88 -11.48 7.79
N ASN A 288 -15.06 -10.86 7.88
CA ASN A 288 -16.27 -11.36 7.23
C ASN A 288 -16.39 -10.78 5.81
N TRP A 289 -15.80 -11.46 4.82
CA TRP A 289 -15.76 -11.02 3.42
C TRP A 289 -17.15 -10.82 2.79
N ASN A 290 -18.11 -11.68 3.15
CA ASN A 290 -19.47 -11.63 2.61
C ASN A 290 -20.19 -10.31 2.94
N SER A 291 -19.92 -9.71 4.12
CA SER A 291 -20.46 -8.40 4.52
C SER A 291 -20.04 -7.26 3.59
N TYR A 292 -18.96 -7.46 2.83
CA TYR A 292 -18.40 -6.51 1.87
C TYR A 292 -18.73 -6.85 0.41
N LYS A 293 -19.65 -7.80 0.17
CA LYS A 293 -20.01 -8.29 -1.18
C LYS A 293 -18.84 -8.98 -1.90
N ILE A 294 -17.92 -9.58 -1.14
CA ILE A 294 -16.78 -10.34 -1.65
C ILE A 294 -16.97 -11.81 -1.27
N ASN A 295 -16.94 -12.71 -2.26
CA ASN A 295 -17.09 -14.14 -2.05
C ASN A 295 -15.72 -14.83 -1.98
N GLN A 296 -15.35 -15.29 -0.79
CA GLN A 296 -14.05 -15.92 -0.52
C GLN A 296 -13.77 -17.23 -1.28
N THR A 297 -14.77 -17.90 -1.87
CA THR A 297 -14.56 -19.15 -2.62
C THR A 297 -14.47 -18.93 -4.12
N GLN A 298 -15.25 -17.98 -4.66
CA GLN A 298 -15.34 -17.73 -6.10
C GLN A 298 -14.40 -16.63 -6.56
N ASP A 299 -14.22 -15.59 -5.75
CA ASP A 299 -13.44 -14.42 -6.15
C ASP A 299 -11.93 -14.68 -6.01
N LYS A 300 -11.17 -14.08 -6.91
CA LYS A 300 -9.70 -14.02 -6.81
C LYS A 300 -9.34 -12.83 -5.93
N ILE A 301 -9.01 -13.09 -4.67
CA ILE A 301 -8.75 -12.03 -3.68
C ILE A 301 -7.25 -12.01 -3.39
N GLY A 302 -6.63 -10.84 -3.59
CA GLY A 302 -5.26 -10.57 -3.16
C GLY A 302 -5.28 -9.66 -1.93
N VAL A 303 -4.70 -10.12 -0.82
CA VAL A 303 -4.58 -9.35 0.43
C VAL A 303 -3.12 -9.03 0.66
N PHE A 304 -2.76 -7.75 0.59
CA PHE A 304 -1.41 -7.23 0.77
C PHE A 304 -1.38 -6.52 2.12
N VAL A 305 -0.47 -6.90 3.00
CA VAL A 305 -0.26 -6.18 4.27
C VAL A 305 1.22 -6.00 4.52
N SER A 306 1.62 -4.76 4.79
CA SER A 306 2.97 -4.34 5.15
C SER A 306 2.98 -3.81 6.57
N ILE A 307 3.81 -4.40 7.43
CA ILE A 307 4.03 -3.93 8.79
C ILE A 307 5.40 -3.25 8.80
N VAL A 308 5.44 -1.97 9.17
CA VAL A 308 6.67 -1.18 9.23
C VAL A 308 6.92 -0.74 10.65
N SER A 309 8.07 -1.08 11.21
CA SER A 309 8.45 -0.74 12.59
C SER A 309 9.98 -0.68 12.75
N THR A 310 10.44 0.03 13.77
CA THR A 310 11.84 -0.02 14.21
C THR A 310 12.26 -1.43 14.64
N LYS A 311 11.34 -2.21 15.20
CA LYS A 311 11.58 -3.60 15.62
C LYS A 311 10.38 -4.46 15.27
N ILE A 312 10.57 -5.38 14.32
CA ILE A 312 9.53 -6.35 13.96
C ILE A 312 9.65 -7.58 14.87
N PRO A 313 8.57 -7.98 15.57
CA PRO A 313 8.56 -9.12 16.48
C PRO A 313 8.40 -10.44 15.70
N PHE A 314 9.45 -10.82 14.98
CA PHE A 314 9.48 -12.10 14.27
C PHE A 314 9.47 -13.28 15.24
N LYS A 315 8.75 -14.34 14.85
CA LYS A 315 8.85 -15.65 15.49
C LYS A 315 9.86 -16.50 14.72
N GLY A 316 10.85 -17.04 15.42
CA GLY A 316 11.95 -17.81 14.84
C GLY A 316 13.11 -16.96 14.33
N THR A 317 14.27 -17.61 14.14
CA THR A 317 15.52 -16.95 13.72
C THR A 317 15.53 -16.56 12.25
N GLY A 318 14.70 -17.21 11.42
CA GLY A 318 14.59 -16.98 9.98
C GLY A 318 13.86 -15.70 9.58
N LYS A 319 13.13 -15.05 10.50
CA LYS A 319 12.33 -13.84 10.24
C LYS A 319 11.25 -14.02 9.15
N GLU A 320 10.55 -15.15 9.17
CA GLU A 320 9.59 -15.54 8.12
C GLU A 320 8.12 -15.21 8.44
N TYR A 321 7.79 -14.99 9.71
CA TYR A 321 6.43 -14.63 10.11
C TYR A 321 6.38 -13.85 11.43
N ILE A 322 5.26 -13.16 11.62
CA ILE A 322 4.92 -12.42 12.84
C ILE A 322 3.80 -13.18 13.53
N GLY A 323 3.99 -13.48 14.81
CA GLY A 323 3.05 -14.27 15.61
C GLY A 323 1.73 -13.55 15.86
N ASP A 324 0.67 -14.34 16.04
CA ASP A 324 -0.69 -13.85 16.37
C ASP A 324 -0.89 -13.56 17.86
N ASP A 325 0.15 -13.70 18.67
CA ASP A 325 0.14 -13.42 20.10
C ASP A 325 0.14 -11.92 20.43
N ILE A 326 0.48 -11.07 19.46
CA ILE A 326 0.56 -9.62 19.63
C ILE A 326 -0.75 -8.97 19.21
N THR A 327 -1.55 -8.62 20.21
CA THR A 327 -2.93 -8.15 20.02
C THR A 327 -3.02 -6.77 19.37
N GLU A 328 -2.07 -5.90 19.64
CA GLU A 328 -1.98 -4.52 19.14
C GLU A 328 -1.76 -4.54 17.62
N ILE A 329 -0.81 -5.36 17.16
CA ILE A 329 -0.54 -5.57 15.73
C ILE A 329 -1.74 -6.25 15.07
N ALA A 330 -2.28 -7.31 15.68
CA ALA A 330 -3.43 -8.04 15.15
C ALA A 330 -4.67 -7.15 14.94
N THR A 331 -4.96 -6.27 15.91
CA THR A 331 -6.08 -5.33 15.84
C THR A 331 -5.85 -4.28 14.76
N SER A 332 -4.63 -3.76 14.65
CA SER A 332 -4.25 -2.78 13.62
C SER A 332 -4.32 -3.36 12.20
N VAL A 333 -3.85 -4.60 12.01
CA VAL A 333 -3.98 -5.33 10.73
C VAL A 333 -5.45 -5.55 10.37
N LYS A 334 -6.28 -5.97 11.34
CA LYS A 334 -7.71 -6.15 11.11
C LYS A 334 -8.36 -4.84 10.66
N ALA A 335 -8.08 -3.74 11.36
CA ALA A 335 -8.61 -2.42 11.03
C ALA A 335 -8.19 -1.98 9.62
N ALA A 336 -6.91 -2.12 9.26
CA ALA A 336 -6.39 -1.74 7.94
C ALA A 336 -7.05 -2.53 6.79
N ILE A 337 -7.23 -3.85 6.97
CA ILE A 337 -7.95 -4.69 6.00
C ILE A 337 -9.41 -4.25 5.89
N GLN A 338 -10.08 -4.00 7.02
CA GLN A 338 -11.48 -3.55 7.01
C GLN A 338 -11.67 -2.24 6.26
N GLN A 339 -10.77 -1.26 6.41
CA GLN A 339 -10.83 0.00 5.67
C GLN A 339 -10.73 -0.23 4.15
N CYS A 340 -9.82 -1.09 3.70
CA CYS A 340 -9.74 -1.48 2.29
C CYS A 340 -11.03 -2.16 1.80
N CYS A 341 -11.63 -3.04 2.61
CA CYS A 341 -12.90 -3.70 2.28
C CYS A 341 -14.07 -2.71 2.15
N VAL A 342 -14.14 -1.68 3.00
CA VAL A 342 -15.16 -0.63 2.91
C VAL A 342 -15.02 0.16 1.60
N GLN A 343 -13.79 0.53 1.23
CA GLN A 343 -13.51 1.19 -0.05
C GLN A 343 -13.83 0.32 -1.25
N LEU A 344 -13.56 -1.00 -1.19
CA LEU A 344 -13.92 -1.91 -2.29
C LEU A 344 -15.43 -2.10 -2.40
N LYS A 345 -16.14 -2.23 -1.27
CA LYS A 345 -17.59 -2.41 -1.25
C LYS A 345 -18.31 -1.31 -2.04
N SER A 346 -17.92 -0.04 -1.85
CA SER A 346 -18.52 1.07 -2.60
C SER A 346 -18.28 0.95 -4.10
N LYS A 347 -17.07 0.56 -4.52
CA LYS A 347 -16.74 0.34 -5.94
C LYS A 347 -17.49 -0.86 -6.53
N ILE A 348 -17.63 -1.96 -5.78
CA ILE A 348 -18.34 -3.18 -6.22
C ILE A 348 -19.82 -2.86 -6.43
N VAL A 349 -20.45 -2.21 -5.45
CA VAL A 349 -21.86 -1.80 -5.52
C VAL A 349 -22.09 -0.88 -6.72
N ARG A 350 -21.20 0.10 -6.94
CA ARG A 350 -21.27 1.00 -8.11
C ARG A 350 -21.17 0.24 -9.44
N LYS A 351 -20.27 -0.74 -9.54
CA LYS A 351 -20.10 -1.58 -10.73
C LYS A 351 -21.34 -2.47 -10.96
N GLN A 352 -21.89 -3.05 -9.90
CA GLN A 352 -23.09 -3.88 -9.97
C GLN A 352 -24.31 -3.07 -10.42
N GLN A 353 -24.52 -1.89 -9.84
CA GLN A 353 -25.62 -1.00 -10.23
C GLN A 353 -25.50 -0.53 -11.68
N ALA A 354 -24.29 -0.18 -12.13
CA ALA A 354 -24.07 0.18 -13.53
C ALA A 354 -24.43 -0.98 -14.49
N ARG A 355 -24.07 -2.21 -14.11
CA ARG A 355 -24.43 -3.42 -14.87
C ARG A 355 -25.94 -3.66 -14.87
N GLU A 356 -26.60 -3.58 -13.72
CA GLU A 356 -28.06 -3.76 -13.60
C GLU A 356 -28.82 -2.71 -14.41
N ARG A 357 -28.35 -1.45 -14.42
CA ARG A 357 -28.89 -0.38 -15.26
C ARG A 357 -28.76 -0.70 -16.75
N GLN A 358 -27.57 -1.13 -17.18
CA GLN A 358 -27.32 -1.50 -18.58
C GLN A 358 -28.17 -2.71 -19.00
N GLU A 359 -28.30 -3.72 -18.14
CA GLU A 359 -29.14 -4.89 -18.40
C GLU A 359 -30.63 -4.51 -18.45
N ARG A 360 -31.11 -3.64 -17.55
CA ARG A 360 -32.47 -3.10 -17.58
C ARG A 360 -32.73 -2.34 -18.87
N LYS A 361 -31.85 -1.41 -19.27
CA LYS A 361 -31.97 -0.66 -20.53
C LYS A 361 -32.05 -1.62 -21.72
N ARG A 362 -31.12 -2.58 -21.81
CA ARG A 362 -31.10 -3.59 -22.88
C ARG A 362 -32.41 -4.39 -22.93
N ASN A 363 -32.90 -4.82 -21.77
CA ASN A 363 -34.15 -5.59 -21.68
C ASN A 363 -35.34 -4.75 -22.11
N LEU A 364 -35.48 -3.51 -21.62
CA LEU A 364 -36.55 -2.60 -22.03
C LEU A 364 -36.50 -2.34 -23.53
N THR A 365 -35.34 -1.98 -24.08
CA THR A 365 -35.14 -1.75 -25.52
C THR A 365 -35.56 -2.95 -26.38
N LYS A 366 -35.33 -4.18 -25.91
CA LYS A 366 -35.74 -5.40 -26.61
C LYS A 366 -37.27 -5.53 -26.70
N TYR A 367 -38.02 -5.12 -25.67
CA TYR A 367 -39.48 -5.21 -25.64
C TYR A 367 -40.21 -4.04 -26.29
N ILE A 368 -39.52 -2.92 -26.60
CA ILE A 368 -40.14 -1.74 -27.22
C ILE A 368 -40.94 -2.10 -28.48
N PRO A 369 -40.41 -2.87 -29.46
CA PRO A 369 -41.16 -3.15 -30.69
C PRO A 369 -42.46 -3.92 -30.43
N ASP A 370 -42.40 -4.95 -29.58
CA ASP A 370 -43.56 -5.79 -29.28
C ASP A 370 -44.63 -5.01 -28.51
N ALA A 371 -44.21 -4.21 -27.52
CA ALA A 371 -45.12 -3.35 -26.74
C ALA A 371 -45.76 -2.26 -27.61
N SER A 372 -44.97 -1.60 -28.47
CA SER A 372 -45.47 -0.56 -29.38
C SER A 372 -46.51 -1.13 -30.33
N ARG A 373 -46.25 -2.33 -30.89
CA ARG A 373 -47.19 -3.03 -31.77
C ARG A 373 -48.47 -3.42 -31.06
N ALA A 374 -48.38 -4.04 -29.87
CA ALA A 374 -49.55 -4.46 -29.12
C ALA A 374 -50.44 -3.26 -28.72
N ILE A 375 -49.84 -2.17 -28.25
CA ILE A 375 -50.56 -0.94 -27.92
C ILE A 375 -51.22 -0.36 -29.17
N TYR A 376 -50.51 -0.33 -30.30
CA TYR A 376 -51.04 0.20 -31.56
C TYR A 376 -52.21 -0.63 -32.09
N GLU A 377 -52.14 -1.97 -32.07
CA GLU A 377 -53.25 -2.84 -32.50
C GLU A 377 -54.48 -2.65 -31.60
N VAL A 378 -54.31 -2.57 -30.27
CA VAL A 378 -55.44 -2.29 -29.36
C VAL A 378 -56.08 -0.93 -29.67
N LEU A 379 -55.28 0.11 -29.88
CA LEU A 379 -55.80 1.43 -30.25
C LEU A 379 -56.56 1.40 -31.58
N LYS A 380 -56.05 0.65 -32.56
CA LYS A 380 -56.68 0.46 -33.87
C LYS A 380 -58.00 -0.30 -33.76
N ASP A 381 -58.07 -1.36 -32.95
CA ASP A 381 -59.31 -2.11 -32.70
C ASP A 381 -60.37 -1.24 -32.03
N ILE A 382 -59.97 -0.38 -31.08
CA ILE A 382 -60.87 0.57 -30.42
C ILE A 382 -61.43 1.59 -31.42
N VAL A 383 -60.59 2.09 -32.34
CA VAL A 383 -61.04 2.99 -33.43
C VAL A 383 -62.03 2.28 -34.36
N GLN A 384 -61.81 1.00 -34.68
CA GLN A 384 -62.73 0.21 -35.52
C GLN A 384 -64.08 -0.09 -34.85
N LEU A 385 -64.09 -0.30 -33.54
CA LEU A 385 -65.30 -0.56 -32.75
C LEU A 385 -66.08 0.72 -32.39
N ARG A 386 -65.58 1.91 -32.78
CA ARG A 386 -66.18 3.20 -32.45
C ARG A 386 -67.54 3.37 -33.14
N SER A 387 -68.61 3.43 -32.35
CA SER A 387 -69.96 3.78 -32.81
C SER A 387 -70.21 5.29 -32.65
N PRO A 388 -70.74 6.01 -33.65
CA PRO A 388 -70.79 7.48 -33.69
C PRO A 388 -71.78 8.14 -32.70
N LYS A 389 -72.37 7.40 -31.74
CA LYS A 389 -73.55 7.85 -31.01
C LYS A 389 -73.42 8.04 -29.49
N LYS A 390 -72.24 7.91 -28.87
CA LYS A 390 -72.00 8.41 -27.49
C LYS A 390 -70.51 8.36 -27.12
N PRO A 391 -69.90 9.45 -26.64
CA PRO A 391 -68.54 9.41 -26.12
C PRO A 391 -68.54 8.55 -24.85
N ARG A 392 -67.70 7.52 -24.82
CA ARG A 392 -67.60 6.58 -23.68
C ARG A 392 -66.46 6.92 -22.71
N TYR A 393 -65.54 7.81 -23.09
CA TYR A 393 -64.34 8.17 -22.34
C TYR A 393 -64.11 9.70 -22.35
N GLY A 394 -63.34 10.23 -21.40
CA GLY A 394 -63.12 11.69 -21.25
C GLY A 394 -62.34 12.35 -22.38
N ASP A 395 -62.40 13.68 -22.48
CA ASP A 395 -61.94 14.50 -23.62
C ASP A 395 -60.52 14.19 -24.12
N VAL A 396 -59.59 13.87 -23.22
CA VAL A 396 -58.18 13.54 -23.56
C VAL A 396 -58.06 12.23 -24.34
N TYR A 397 -58.93 11.26 -24.07
CA TYR A 397 -58.91 9.96 -24.76
C TYR A 397 -59.49 10.04 -26.17
N GLU A 398 -60.53 10.85 -26.37
CA GLU A 398 -61.11 11.12 -27.69
C GLU A 398 -60.08 11.77 -28.62
N GLU A 399 -59.28 12.72 -28.11
CA GLU A 399 -58.23 13.38 -28.90
C GLU A 399 -57.11 12.41 -29.36
N ILE A 400 -56.71 11.46 -28.51
CA ILE A 400 -55.73 10.43 -28.87
C ILE A 400 -56.30 9.50 -29.95
N LEU A 401 -57.56 9.10 -29.82
CA LEU A 401 -58.23 8.24 -30.80
C LEU A 401 -58.41 8.94 -32.15
N ASP A 402 -58.71 10.24 -32.14
CA ASP A 402 -58.79 11.05 -33.36
C ASP A 402 -57.42 11.15 -34.06
N ARG A 403 -56.33 11.35 -33.30
CA ARG A 403 -54.95 11.36 -33.83
C ARG A 403 -54.47 10.00 -34.35
N VAL A 404 -54.99 8.89 -33.80
CA VAL A 404 -54.77 7.54 -34.36
C VAL A 404 -55.55 7.39 -35.68
N SER A 405 -56.78 7.93 -35.75
CA SER A 405 -57.59 7.90 -36.96
C SER A 405 -57.02 8.74 -38.10
N SER A 406 -56.39 9.88 -37.79
CA SER A 406 -55.69 10.75 -38.76
C SER A 406 -54.30 10.24 -39.17
N ARG A 407 -53.87 9.07 -38.64
CA ARG A 407 -52.54 8.45 -38.83
C ARG A 407 -51.37 9.30 -38.34
N GLU A 408 -51.60 10.27 -37.46
CA GLU A 408 -50.51 11.03 -36.82
C GLU A 408 -49.77 10.20 -35.77
N ILE A 409 -50.48 9.28 -35.10
CA ILE A 409 -49.90 8.31 -34.17
C ILE A 409 -49.76 6.97 -34.91
N THR A 410 -48.53 6.59 -35.24
CA THR A 410 -48.20 5.30 -35.86
C THR A 410 -47.38 4.41 -34.90
N GLU A 411 -47.24 3.13 -35.23
CA GLU A 411 -46.36 2.20 -34.50
C GLU A 411 -44.93 2.75 -34.37
N THR A 412 -44.42 3.44 -35.40
CA THR A 412 -43.09 4.06 -35.38
C THR A 412 -43.01 5.23 -34.42
N THR A 413 -44.03 6.09 -34.39
CA THR A 413 -44.11 7.22 -33.45
C THR A 413 -44.16 6.74 -32.00
N LEU A 414 -44.94 5.69 -31.71
CA LEU A 414 -45.01 5.07 -30.37
C LEU A 414 -43.68 4.45 -29.97
N ARG A 415 -43.01 3.76 -30.89
CA ARG A 415 -41.69 3.16 -30.67
C ARG A 415 -40.63 4.22 -30.34
N GLU A 416 -40.59 5.32 -31.09
CA GLU A 416 -39.65 6.41 -30.85
C GLU A 416 -39.91 7.12 -29.52
N LYS A 417 -41.18 7.39 -29.18
CA LYS A 417 -41.55 8.00 -27.90
C LYS A 417 -41.21 7.10 -26.71
N LEU A 418 -41.46 5.79 -26.82
CA LEU A 418 -41.08 4.83 -25.78
C LEU A 418 -39.56 4.72 -25.65
N ALA A 419 -38.81 4.75 -26.75
CA ALA A 419 -37.34 4.75 -26.72
C ALA A 419 -36.78 6.01 -26.03
N GLN A 420 -37.29 7.19 -26.39
CA GLN A 420 -36.92 8.45 -25.74
C GLN A 420 -37.23 8.43 -24.25
N HIS A 421 -38.38 7.88 -23.86
CA HIS A 421 -38.76 7.79 -22.45
C HIS A 421 -37.82 6.87 -21.66
N VAL A 422 -37.43 5.72 -22.23
CA VAL A 422 -36.45 4.81 -21.59
C VAL A 422 -35.10 5.51 -21.43
N GLU A 423 -34.67 6.33 -22.39
CA GLU A 423 -33.44 7.12 -22.27
C GLU A 423 -33.53 8.22 -21.21
N GLN A 424 -34.65 8.93 -21.13
CA GLN A 424 -34.87 9.96 -20.11
C GLN A 424 -34.83 9.37 -18.70
N VAL A 425 -35.52 8.25 -18.47
CA VAL A 425 -35.50 7.55 -17.17
C VAL A 425 -34.10 7.07 -16.82
N ASP A 426 -33.30 6.63 -17.80
CA ASP A 426 -31.91 6.23 -17.57
C ASP A 426 -31.03 7.42 -17.14
N ILE A 427 -31.23 8.59 -17.75
CA ILE A 427 -30.54 9.85 -17.41
C ILE A 427 -30.95 10.34 -16.01
N GLU A 428 -32.24 10.36 -15.69
CA GLU A 428 -32.76 10.78 -14.38
C GLU A 428 -32.21 9.88 -13.26
N MET A 429 -32.27 8.55 -13.43
CA MET A 429 -31.68 7.63 -12.47
C MET A 429 -30.15 7.82 -12.34
N ALA A 430 -29.47 8.21 -13.42
CA ALA A 430 -28.03 8.51 -13.36
C ALA A 430 -27.73 9.76 -12.54
N LEU A 431 -28.54 10.80 -12.70
CA LEU A 431 -28.49 12.03 -11.90
C LEU A 431 -28.79 11.78 -10.43
N GLU A 432 -29.88 11.08 -10.11
CA GLU A 432 -30.24 10.73 -8.72
C GLU A 432 -29.15 9.91 -8.03
N TYR A 433 -28.49 9.01 -8.77
CA TYR A 433 -27.38 8.26 -8.22
C TYR A 433 -26.17 9.16 -7.93
N ALA A 434 -25.86 10.10 -8.82
CA ALA A 434 -24.75 11.03 -8.62
C ALA A 434 -24.97 11.94 -7.40
N THR A 435 -26.23 12.37 -7.16
CA THR A 435 -26.58 13.18 -6.00
C THR A 435 -26.56 12.37 -4.69
N GLN A 436 -27.07 11.14 -4.69
CA GLN A 436 -27.06 10.27 -3.49
C GLN A 436 -25.67 9.76 -3.12
N SER A 437 -24.77 9.57 -4.08
CA SER A 437 -23.40 9.10 -3.83
C SER A 437 -22.44 10.18 -3.33
N GLY A 438 -22.94 11.39 -3.02
CA GLY A 438 -22.14 12.46 -2.43
C GLY A 438 -21.06 12.97 -3.37
N ILE A 439 -21.32 13.01 -4.69
CA ILE A 439 -20.42 13.64 -5.65
C ILE A 439 -20.55 15.16 -5.49
N THR A 440 -19.91 15.71 -4.46
CA THR A 440 -19.33 17.05 -4.49
C THR A 440 -17.98 16.95 -5.19
N GLN A 441 -18.01 16.52 -6.44
CA GLN A 441 -16.96 16.79 -7.42
C GLN A 441 -17.64 17.38 -8.65
N GLU A 442 -18.22 18.56 -8.49
CA GLU A 442 -17.93 19.56 -9.50
C GLU A 442 -16.41 19.62 -9.60
N ALA A 443 -15.87 19.59 -10.82
CA ALA A 443 -14.47 19.90 -11.02
C ALA A 443 -14.26 21.28 -10.39
N ARG A 444 -13.71 21.32 -9.16
CA ARG A 444 -13.17 22.54 -8.61
C ARG A 444 -12.03 22.89 -9.55
N GLU A 445 -12.32 23.74 -10.54
CA GLU A 445 -11.27 24.47 -11.22
C GLU A 445 -10.39 25.03 -10.11
N THR A 446 -9.14 24.57 -10.09
CA THR A 446 -8.15 25.04 -9.14
C THR A 446 -7.99 26.53 -9.38
N THR A 447 -8.77 27.33 -8.64
CA THR A 447 -8.65 28.78 -8.62
C THR A 447 -7.40 29.04 -7.80
N TYR A 448 -6.28 29.24 -8.48
CA TYR A 448 -5.04 29.64 -7.83
C TYR A 448 -5.25 31.05 -7.27
N ILE A 449 -5.45 31.16 -5.95
CA ILE A 449 -5.35 32.44 -5.27
C ILE A 449 -3.89 32.87 -5.39
N ARG A 450 -3.67 34.01 -6.04
CA ARG A 450 -2.34 34.59 -6.25
C ARG A 450 -1.69 34.84 -4.90
N ALA A 451 -0.49 34.30 -4.68
CA ALA A 451 0.30 34.62 -3.51
C ALA A 451 0.59 36.13 -3.49
N LEU A 452 0.27 36.78 -2.36
CA LEU A 452 0.56 38.19 -2.10
C LEU A 452 2.05 38.34 -1.79
N GLU A 453 2.93 38.16 -2.77
CA GLU A 453 4.36 38.47 -2.59
C GLU A 453 5.06 38.73 -3.93
N GLY A 454 5.59 39.95 -4.06
CA GLY A 454 6.56 40.35 -5.08
C GLY A 454 5.96 41.02 -6.32
N VAL A 455 6.18 42.32 -6.48
CA VAL A 455 5.99 43.06 -7.74
C VAL A 455 6.94 42.47 -8.79
N GLN A 456 6.48 41.49 -9.56
CA GLN A 456 7.18 41.02 -10.74
C GLN A 456 6.81 41.93 -11.91
N ASN A 457 7.80 42.64 -12.45
CA ASN A 457 7.64 43.39 -13.70
C ASN A 457 7.42 42.39 -14.84
N PHE A 458 6.25 42.44 -15.47
CA PHE A 458 5.97 41.69 -16.69
C PHE A 458 5.29 42.60 -17.71
N TYR A 459 5.50 42.30 -18.99
CA TYR A 459 4.81 42.95 -20.09
C TYR A 459 3.76 42.00 -20.67
N ASP A 460 2.53 42.48 -20.81
CA ASP A 460 1.43 41.74 -21.43
C ASP A 460 1.26 42.17 -22.88
N PHE A 461 1.35 41.21 -23.80
CA PHE A 461 1.01 41.37 -25.20
C PHE A 461 -0.37 40.75 -25.45
N HIS A 462 -1.34 41.59 -25.79
CA HIS A 462 -2.71 41.17 -26.04
C HIS A 462 -2.94 40.85 -27.53
N SER A 463 -3.48 39.65 -27.79
CA SER A 463 -4.02 39.22 -29.09
C SER A 463 -5.51 38.88 -28.92
N PRO A 464 -6.35 38.94 -29.97
CA PRO A 464 -7.77 38.59 -29.89
C PRO A 464 -8.04 37.16 -29.40
N VAL A 465 -7.04 36.28 -29.43
CA VAL A 465 -7.18 34.86 -29.11
C VAL A 465 -6.37 34.45 -27.86
N CYS A 466 -5.40 35.26 -27.43
CA CYS A 466 -4.63 34.98 -26.21
C CYS A 466 -3.89 36.21 -25.69
N VAL A 467 -3.44 36.14 -24.43
CA VAL A 467 -2.51 37.11 -23.85
C VAL A 467 -1.19 36.40 -23.57
N ILE A 468 -0.10 36.96 -24.08
CA ILE A 468 1.26 36.45 -23.86
C ILE A 468 1.92 37.36 -22.82
N ARG A 469 2.24 36.79 -21.66
CA ARG A 469 2.89 37.49 -20.55
C ARG A 469 4.38 37.18 -20.52
N LEU A 470 5.21 38.20 -20.71
CA LEU A 470 6.66 38.10 -20.62
C LEU A 470 7.13 38.55 -19.23
N PHE A 471 7.65 37.62 -18.43
CA PHE A 471 8.25 37.93 -17.14
C PHE A 471 9.71 38.38 -17.34
N GLN A 472 10.11 39.47 -16.66
CA GLN A 472 11.47 39.99 -16.70
C GLN A 472 12.42 39.21 -15.79
#